data_AF-A0A8J4K3S4-F1
#
_entry.id   AF-A0A8J4K3S4-F1
#
_cell.length_a   1.000
_cell.length_b   1.000
_cell.length_c   1.000
_cell.angle_alpha   90.00
_cell.angle_beta   90.00
_cell.angle_gamma   90.00
#
_symmetry.space_group_name_H-M   'P 1'
#
loop_
_entity.id
_entity.type
_entity.pdbx_description
1 polymer ?
#
loop_
_entity_poly.entity_id
_entity_poly.type
_entity_poly.pdbx_seq_one_letter_code
_entity_poly.pdbx_strand_id
1 'polypeptide(L)'
;GKKSKNPALWWVDGAREEVRWSFEELGVLSRKVANVLSDACGLQRGDRVILILPRIPEWWLMNVACMRTGTVLIPGTQQLTAKDILHRLQKSKAKCIITDDSVAPAVDLVGAECQSLKFKLLVSQGHREGWLNFKDLL
;
A
#
# COMPACT_ATOMS: atom_id res chain seq x y z
N GLY A 1 -11.25 25.58 15.49
CA GLY A 1 -9.81 25.90 15.58
C GLY A 1 -9.30 26.28 14.21
N LYS A 2 -8.46 27.33 14.10
CA LYS A 2 -7.89 27.79 12.82
C LYS A 2 -7.08 26.66 12.16
N LYS A 3 -7.52 26.21 10.99
CA LYS A 3 -6.88 25.15 10.20
C LYS A 3 -5.57 25.66 9.63
N SER A 4 -4.46 25.02 10.00
CA SER A 4 -3.13 25.36 9.51
C SER A 4 -2.90 24.76 8.12
N LYS A 5 -2.50 25.58 7.15
CA LYS A 5 -2.07 25.15 5.80
C LYS A 5 -0.64 24.60 5.79
N ASN A 6 -0.06 24.28 6.94
CA ASN A 6 1.30 23.77 7.01
C ASN A 6 1.41 22.43 6.26
N PRO A 7 2.43 22.28 5.40
CA PRO A 7 2.67 21.01 4.71
C PRO A 7 3.02 19.92 5.72
N ALA A 8 2.42 18.75 5.55
CA ALA A 8 2.76 17.52 6.25
C ALA A 8 3.62 16.60 5.37
N LEU A 9 3.28 16.50 4.08
CA LEU A 9 4.06 15.80 3.08
C LEU A 9 4.31 16.72 1.88
N TRP A 10 5.54 16.74 1.40
CA TRP A 10 5.90 17.35 0.13
C TRP A 10 6.79 16.37 -0.62
N TRP A 11 6.28 15.87 -1.73
CA TRP A 11 6.95 14.95 -2.63
C TRP A 11 7.19 15.66 -3.96
N VAL A 12 8.36 15.39 -4.55
CA VAL A 12 8.78 15.92 -5.85
C VAL A 12 9.46 14.79 -6.60
N ASP A 13 9.14 14.61 -7.88
CA ASP A 13 9.84 13.65 -8.74
C ASP A 13 10.96 14.28 -9.58
N GLY A 14 11.61 13.46 -10.41
CA GLY A 14 12.66 13.91 -11.32
C GLY A 14 12.16 14.81 -12.47
N ALA A 15 10.87 14.81 -12.76
CA ALA A 15 10.23 15.66 -13.77
C ALA A 15 9.71 16.98 -13.18
N ARG A 16 9.93 17.23 -11.88
CA ARG A 16 9.42 18.38 -11.11
C ARG A 16 7.91 18.38 -10.93
N GLU A 17 7.26 17.23 -11.05
CA GLU A 17 5.90 17.08 -10.56
C GLU A 17 5.90 17.07 -9.04
N GLU A 18 4.95 17.77 -8.44
CA GLU A 18 4.88 17.96 -7.00
C GLU A 18 3.55 17.48 -6.44
N VAL A 19 3.64 16.79 -5.29
CA VAL A 19 2.48 16.48 -4.46
C VAL A 19 2.71 17.06 -3.08
N ARG A 20 1.83 17.95 -2.66
CA ARG A 20 1.88 18.59 -1.35
C ARG A 20 0.57 18.37 -0.62
N TRP A 21 0.64 17.75 0.55
CA TRP A 21 -0.50 17.55 1.43
C TRP A 21 -0.27 18.27 2.75
N SER A 22 -1.27 19.03 3.17
CA SER A 22 -1.42 19.49 4.54
C SER A 22 -1.75 18.34 5.48
N PHE A 23 -1.66 18.58 6.79
CA PHE A 23 -2.08 17.61 7.80
C PHE A 23 -3.55 17.20 7.68
N GLU A 24 -4.41 18.13 7.25
CA GLU A 24 -5.84 17.85 7.05
C GLU A 24 -6.06 16.94 5.84
N GLU A 25 -5.44 17.25 4.69
CA GLU A 25 -5.53 16.42 3.49
C GLU A 25 -4.96 15.03 3.74
N LEU A 26 -3.80 14.93 4.40
CA LEU A 26 -3.24 13.64 4.82
C LEU A 26 -4.23 12.89 5.73
N GLY A 27 -4.91 13.59 6.63
CA GLY A 27 -5.93 13.02 7.51
C GLY A 27 -7.16 12.47 6.77
N VAL A 28 -7.63 13.17 5.74
CA VAL A 28 -8.76 12.75 4.90
C VAL A 28 -8.36 11.59 3.98
N LEU A 29 -7.24 11.72 3.26
CA LEU A 29 -6.77 10.70 2.32
C LEU A 29 -6.42 9.39 3.05
N SER A 30 -5.70 9.45 4.16
CA SER A 30 -5.38 8.24 4.92
C SER A 30 -6.62 7.55 5.50
N ARG A 31 -7.71 8.28 5.77
CA ARG A 31 -8.99 7.69 6.19
C ARG A 31 -9.67 6.96 5.04
N LYS A 32 -9.67 7.53 3.84
CA LYS A 32 -10.16 6.85 2.63
C LYS A 32 -9.40 5.55 2.40
N VAL A 33 -8.06 5.60 2.45
CA VAL A 33 -7.23 4.39 2.32
C VAL A 33 -7.50 3.38 3.43
N ALA A 34 -7.72 3.83 4.68
CA ALA A 34 -8.10 2.93 5.78
C ALA A 34 -9.42 2.20 5.51
N ASN A 35 -10.41 2.89 4.92
CA ASN A 35 -11.66 2.28 4.49
C ASN A 35 -11.43 1.26 3.36
N VAL A 36 -10.56 1.57 2.39
CA VAL A 36 -10.18 0.58 1.35
C VAL A 36 -9.58 -0.68 1.98
N LEU A 37 -8.65 -0.53 2.93
CA LEU A 37 -8.01 -1.67 3.59
C LEU A 37 -9.02 -2.50 4.40
N SER A 38 -9.99 -1.87 5.05
CA SER A 38 -10.96 -2.56 5.91
C SER A 38 -12.17 -3.10 5.13
N ASP A 39 -12.78 -2.30 4.26
CA ASP A 39 -14.02 -2.62 3.58
C ASP A 39 -13.77 -3.42 2.29
N ALA A 40 -12.89 -2.92 1.40
CA ALA A 40 -12.62 -3.57 0.11
C ALA A 40 -11.68 -4.77 0.26
N CYS A 41 -10.66 -4.65 1.13
CA CYS A 41 -9.72 -5.74 1.41
C CYS A 41 -10.09 -6.56 2.65
N GLY A 42 -11.20 -6.27 3.35
CA GLY A 42 -11.64 -7.08 4.50
C GLY A 42 -10.62 -7.21 5.65
N LEU A 43 -9.63 -6.31 5.75
CA LEU A 43 -8.54 -6.47 6.70
C LEU A 43 -8.99 -6.06 8.11
N GLN A 44 -8.58 -6.87 9.08
CA GLN A 44 -8.88 -6.66 10.49
C GLN A 44 -7.65 -6.23 11.27
N ARG A 45 -7.87 -5.68 12.47
CA ARG A 45 -6.78 -5.34 13.40
C ARG A 45 -5.88 -6.56 13.63
N GLY A 46 -4.58 -6.36 13.52
CA GLY A 46 -3.56 -7.42 13.65
C GLY A 46 -3.24 -8.15 12.35
N ASP A 47 -4.05 -7.99 11.29
CA ASP A 47 -3.73 -8.54 9.99
C ASP A 47 -2.48 -7.89 9.40
N ARG A 48 -1.67 -8.71 8.74
CA ARG A 48 -0.36 -8.31 8.24
C ARG A 48 -0.44 -7.90 6.78
N VAL A 49 0.14 -6.76 6.46
CA VAL A 49 0.15 -6.15 5.13
C VAL A 49 1.60 -5.94 4.69
N ILE A 50 2.01 -6.58 3.62
CA ILE A 50 3.31 -6.30 3.00
C ILE A 50 3.15 -5.08 2.09
N LEU A 51 4.04 -4.09 2.23
CA LEU A 51 4.05 -2.88 1.41
C LEU A 51 5.39 -2.77 0.69
N ILE A 52 5.36 -2.90 -0.64
CA ILE A 52 6.52 -2.75 -1.50
C ILE A 52 6.18 -1.71 -2.56
N LEU A 53 6.50 -0.45 -2.29
CA LEU A 53 6.30 0.66 -3.23
C LEU A 53 7.57 1.49 -3.34
N PRO A 54 7.74 2.21 -4.47
CA PRO A 54 8.79 3.22 -4.60
C PRO A 54 8.56 4.38 -3.63
N ARG A 55 9.45 5.37 -3.68
CA ARG A 55 9.32 6.62 -2.93
C ARG A 55 8.24 7.51 -3.55
N ILE A 56 6.99 7.07 -3.49
CA ILE A 56 5.80 7.78 -3.97
C ILE A 56 4.88 8.15 -2.79
N PRO A 57 4.03 9.18 -2.94
CA PRO A 57 3.17 9.67 -1.85
C PRO A 57 2.26 8.59 -1.23
N GLU A 58 1.79 7.65 -2.03
CA GLU A 58 0.92 6.54 -1.64
C GLU A 58 1.57 5.64 -0.58
N TRP A 59 2.91 5.51 -0.58
CA TRP A 59 3.63 4.76 0.45
C TRP A 59 3.32 5.31 1.86
N TRP A 60 3.28 6.64 2.00
CA TRP A 60 2.95 7.30 3.26
C TRP A 60 1.46 7.18 3.60
N LEU A 61 0.58 7.27 2.62
CA LEU A 61 -0.87 7.06 2.85
C LEU A 61 -1.15 5.66 3.39
N MET A 62 -0.54 4.63 2.79
CA MET A 62 -0.68 3.23 3.23
C MET A 62 -0.16 3.03 4.65
N ASN A 63 0.95 3.69 5.00
CA ASN A 63 1.53 3.61 6.33
C ASN A 63 0.55 4.16 7.39
N VAL A 64 0.06 5.38 7.18
CA VAL A 64 -0.91 6.02 8.09
C VAL A 64 -2.24 5.26 8.11
N ALA A 65 -2.70 4.73 6.98
CA ALA A 65 -3.91 3.93 6.91
C ALA A 65 -3.79 2.63 7.72
N CYS A 66 -2.65 1.93 7.66
CA CYS A 66 -2.42 0.74 8.47
C CYS A 66 -2.42 1.06 9.98
N MET A 67 -1.86 2.21 10.38
CA MET A 67 -1.95 2.68 11.77
C MET A 67 -3.39 2.92 12.20
N ARG A 68 -4.24 3.45 11.30
CA ARG A 68 -5.67 3.71 11.57
C ARG A 68 -6.48 2.42 11.73
N THR A 69 -6.26 1.43 10.86
CA THR A 69 -6.96 0.14 10.88
C THR A 69 -6.41 -0.80 11.95
N GLY A 70 -5.21 -0.51 12.48
CA GLY A 70 -4.50 -1.39 13.40
C GLY A 70 -3.94 -2.64 12.71
N THR A 71 -3.75 -2.61 11.39
CA THR A 71 -3.04 -3.65 10.66
C THR A 71 -1.53 -3.53 10.87
N VAL A 72 -0.83 -4.65 10.78
CA VAL A 72 0.62 -4.71 10.94
C VAL A 72 1.29 -4.52 9.59
N LEU A 73 1.87 -3.34 9.38
CA LEU A 73 2.62 -3.02 8.17
C LEU A 73 3.99 -3.69 8.17
N ILE A 74 4.35 -4.34 7.06
CA ILE A 74 5.64 -4.98 6.82
C ILE A 74 6.24 -4.36 5.55
N PRO A 75 7.08 -3.30 5.67
CA PRO A 75 7.68 -2.65 4.52
C PRO A 75 8.75 -3.53 3.86
N GLY A 76 8.86 -3.46 2.54
CA GLY A 76 9.90 -4.11 1.74
C GLY A 76 10.49 -3.19 0.67
N THR A 77 11.71 -3.50 0.23
CA THR A 77 12.37 -2.82 -0.89
C THR A 77 11.84 -3.34 -2.23
N GLN A 78 11.86 -2.52 -3.28
CA GLN A 78 11.52 -2.97 -4.65
C GLN A 78 12.55 -3.93 -5.24
N GLN A 79 13.74 -4.06 -4.63
CA GLN A 79 14.80 -4.97 -5.09
C GLN A 79 14.55 -6.44 -4.73
N LEU A 80 13.45 -6.76 -4.03
CA LEU A 80 13.15 -8.13 -3.62
C LEU A 80 12.83 -9.01 -4.82
N THR A 81 13.47 -10.18 -4.88
CA THR A 81 13.16 -11.20 -5.89
C THR A 81 11.83 -11.92 -5.56
N ALA A 82 11.31 -12.70 -6.50
CA ALA A 82 10.14 -13.55 -6.25
C ALA A 82 10.34 -14.49 -5.05
N LYS A 83 11.55 -15.08 -4.90
CA LYS A 83 11.91 -15.93 -3.77
C LYS A 83 11.92 -15.18 -2.44
N ASP A 84 12.40 -13.94 -2.45
CA ASP A 84 12.40 -13.06 -1.29
C ASP A 84 10.99 -12.69 -0.84
N ILE A 85 10.10 -12.42 -1.80
CA ILE A 85 8.69 -12.10 -1.58
C ILE A 85 7.96 -13.33 -1.03
N LEU A 86 8.14 -14.50 -1.63
CA LEU A 86 7.58 -15.77 -1.16
C LEU A 86 7.95 -16.04 0.29
N HIS A 87 9.25 -15.93 0.61
CA HIS A 87 9.73 -16.14 1.98
C HIS A 87 9.04 -15.20 2.97
N ARG A 88 8.91 -13.91 2.64
CA ARG A 88 8.26 -12.92 3.49
C ARG A 88 6.77 -13.18 3.63
N LEU A 89 6.06 -13.50 2.55
CA LEU A 89 4.64 -13.84 2.58
C LEU A 89 4.38 -15.05 3.49
N GLN A 90 5.17 -16.12 3.35
CA GLN A 90 5.01 -17.34 4.15
C GLN A 90 5.37 -17.13 5.63
N LYS A 91 6.51 -16.48 5.91
CA LYS A 91 6.94 -16.23 7.30
C LYS A 91 6.03 -15.26 8.03
N SER A 92 5.59 -14.21 7.34
CA SER A 92 4.67 -13.24 7.93
C SER A 92 3.23 -13.74 7.96
N LYS A 93 2.83 -14.71 7.14
CA LYS A 93 1.40 -15.05 6.93
C LYS A 93 0.58 -13.80 6.59
N ALA A 94 1.15 -12.90 5.78
CA ALA A 94 0.48 -11.68 5.37
C ALA A 94 -0.81 -12.00 4.60
N LYS A 95 -1.86 -11.24 4.91
CA LYS A 95 -3.16 -11.36 4.23
C LYS A 95 -3.28 -10.45 3.01
N CYS A 96 -2.50 -9.38 2.99
CA CYS A 96 -2.47 -8.43 1.88
C CYS A 96 -1.04 -8.09 1.47
N ILE A 97 -0.86 -7.89 0.17
CA ILE A 97 0.33 -7.26 -0.39
C ILE A 97 -0.07 -6.06 -1.25
N ILE A 98 0.64 -4.96 -1.07
CA ILE A 98 0.44 -3.69 -1.77
C ILE A 98 1.70 -3.36 -2.54
N THR A 99 1.59 -3.22 -3.86
CA THR A 99 2.76 -2.97 -4.72
C THR A 99 2.42 -2.27 -6.03
N ASP A 100 3.42 -2.00 -6.86
CA ASP A 100 3.28 -1.35 -8.17
C ASP A 100 3.50 -2.36 -9.32
N ASP A 101 3.46 -1.88 -10.57
CA ASP A 101 3.65 -2.72 -11.75
C ASP A 101 5.02 -3.39 -11.82
N SER A 102 6.05 -2.82 -11.19
CA SER A 102 7.41 -3.34 -11.25
C SER A 102 7.56 -4.64 -10.47
N VAL A 103 6.84 -4.76 -9.35
CA VAL A 103 6.96 -5.89 -8.42
C VAL A 103 5.78 -6.86 -8.54
N ALA A 104 4.63 -6.43 -9.02
CA ALA A 104 3.45 -7.29 -9.21
C ALA A 104 3.73 -8.60 -10.00
N PRO A 105 4.57 -8.63 -11.06
CA PRO A 105 4.93 -9.88 -11.74
C PRO A 105 5.61 -10.90 -10.82
N ALA A 106 6.52 -10.45 -9.96
CA ALA A 106 7.20 -11.33 -9.02
C ALA A 106 6.24 -11.89 -7.96
N VAL A 107 5.22 -11.10 -7.56
CA VAL A 107 4.16 -11.56 -6.64
C VAL A 107 3.26 -12.59 -7.31
N ASP A 108 2.90 -12.42 -8.58
CA ASP A 108 2.02 -13.36 -9.28
C ASP A 108 2.66 -14.75 -9.44
N LEU A 109 3.99 -14.81 -9.63
CA LEU A 109 4.72 -16.07 -9.70
C LEU A 109 4.61 -16.92 -8.43
N VAL A 110 4.44 -16.29 -7.27
CA VAL A 110 4.54 -16.95 -5.94
C VAL A 110 3.27 -16.87 -5.11
N GLY A 111 2.30 -16.06 -5.54
CA GLY A 111 1.08 -15.77 -4.79
C GLY A 111 0.22 -17.02 -4.54
N ALA A 112 0.18 -17.94 -5.50
CA ALA A 112 -0.57 -19.20 -5.39
C ALA A 112 -0.02 -20.13 -4.29
N GLU A 113 1.27 -20.02 -3.94
CA GLU A 113 1.91 -20.80 -2.87
C GLU A 113 1.60 -20.25 -1.46
N CYS A 114 0.95 -19.08 -1.38
CA CYS A 114 0.73 -18.35 -0.14
C CYS A 114 -0.74 -18.40 0.30
N GLN A 115 -1.14 -19.47 0.99
CA GLN A 115 -2.55 -19.66 1.43
C GLN A 115 -3.12 -18.51 2.29
N SER A 116 -2.25 -17.82 3.03
CA SER A 116 -2.63 -16.67 3.86
C SER A 116 -2.92 -15.41 3.05
N LEU A 117 -2.33 -15.28 1.84
CA LEU A 117 -2.51 -14.10 0.99
C LEU A 117 -3.91 -14.13 0.38
N LYS A 118 -4.73 -13.15 0.72
CA LYS A 118 -6.12 -13.02 0.25
C LYS A 118 -6.30 -11.85 -0.71
N PHE A 119 -5.55 -10.77 -0.51
CA PHE A 119 -5.72 -9.54 -1.26
C PHE A 119 -4.39 -9.08 -1.86
N LYS A 120 -4.46 -8.65 -3.12
CA LYS A 120 -3.35 -8.04 -3.84
C LYS A 120 -3.82 -6.67 -4.32
N LEU A 121 -3.20 -5.60 -3.85
CA LEU A 121 -3.55 -4.22 -4.18
C LEU A 121 -2.45 -3.58 -5.02
N LEU A 122 -2.82 -3.04 -6.17
CA LEU A 122 -1.91 -2.46 -7.15
C LEU A 122 -2.00 -0.94 -7.12
N VAL A 123 -0.87 -0.26 -6.96
CA VAL A 123 -0.71 1.18 -7.12
C VAL A 123 -0.14 1.44 -8.52
N SER A 124 -1.04 1.67 -9.47
CA SER A 124 -0.70 1.90 -10.88
C SER A 124 -1.74 2.81 -11.56
N GLN A 125 -1.42 3.30 -12.75
CA GLN A 125 -2.40 3.88 -13.68
C GLN A 125 -3.21 2.80 -14.42
N GLY A 126 -2.68 1.59 -14.56
CA GLY A 126 -3.29 0.49 -15.31
C GLY A 126 -3.96 -0.55 -14.42
N HIS A 127 -4.68 -1.47 -15.05
CA HIS A 127 -5.34 -2.60 -14.40
C HIS A 127 -4.56 -3.88 -14.60
N ARG A 128 -4.64 -4.78 -13.61
CA ARG A 128 -4.04 -6.11 -13.66
C ARG A 128 -5.02 -7.14 -13.13
N GLU A 129 -5.22 -8.21 -13.89
CA GLU A 129 -6.17 -9.27 -13.51
C GLU A 129 -5.79 -9.90 -12.17
N GLY A 130 -6.78 -10.10 -11.30
CA GLY A 130 -6.58 -10.64 -9.95
C GLY A 130 -5.97 -9.65 -8.95
N TRP A 131 -5.89 -8.36 -9.30
CA TRP A 131 -5.47 -7.28 -8.42
C TRP A 131 -6.57 -6.24 -8.25
N LEU A 132 -6.69 -5.72 -7.02
CA LEU A 132 -7.49 -4.53 -6.75
C LEU A 132 -6.69 -3.30 -7.17
N ASN A 133 -7.28 -2.40 -7.95
CA ASN A 133 -6.61 -1.15 -8.31
C ASN A 133 -6.84 -0.10 -7.21
N PHE A 134 -5.76 0.47 -6.69
CA PHE A 134 -5.82 1.45 -5.62
C PHE A 134 -6.57 2.74 -6.00
N LYS A 135 -6.42 3.21 -7.24
CA LYS A 135 -7.01 4.48 -7.69
C LYS A 135 -8.52 4.41 -7.82
N ASP A 136 -9.04 3.28 -8.25
CA ASP A 136 -10.48 3.06 -8.40
C ASP A 136 -11.22 3.01 -7.06
N LEU A 137 -10.48 2.81 -5.96
CA LEU A 137 -11.01 2.61 -4.62
C LEU A 137 -10.92 3.89 -3.75
N LEU A 138 -10.36 5.00 -4.26
CA LEU A 138 -10.09 6.24 -3.52
C LEU A 138 -11.18 7.33 -3.65
#